data_AF-A0A6B3FFQ4-F1
#
_entry.id   AF-A0A6B3FFQ4-F1
#
_cell.length_a   1.000
_cell.length_b   1.000
_cell.length_c   1.000
_cell.angle_alpha   90.00
_cell.angle_beta   90.00
_cell.angle_gamma   90.00
#
_symmetry.space_group_name_H-M   'P 1'
#
loop_
_entity.id
_entity.type
_entity.pdbx_description
1 polymer ?
#
loop_
_entity_poly.entity_id
_entity_poly.type
_entity_poly.pdbx_seq_one_letter_code
_entity_poly.pdbx_strand_id
1 'polypeptide(L)'
;LQEFDPSRINPDGDKKIVHIHRIPAEVDDSYSVDVGIIGDISASLDALATELDGLRWTIDDEDTTATRTLLAEELEQGAADERYPLAPQRVIADTRAAL
;
A
#
# COMPACT_ATOMS: atom_id res chain seq x y z
N LEU A 1 -3.75 14.87 5.69
CA LEU A 1 -4.73 15.03 4.60
C LEU A 1 -4.98 13.66 4.01
N GLN A 2 -6.23 13.28 3.86
CA GLN A 2 -6.60 11.97 3.35
C GLN A 2 -6.53 11.98 1.81
N GLU A 3 -5.66 11.13 1.25
CA GLU A 3 -5.45 11.05 -0.21
C GLU A 3 -6.47 10.15 -0.90
N PHE A 4 -7.08 9.22 -0.16
CA PHE A 4 -8.01 8.23 -0.68
C PHE A 4 -9.18 8.02 0.29
N ASP A 5 -10.38 7.91 -0.27
CA ASP A 5 -11.62 7.71 0.48
C ASP A 5 -11.54 6.38 1.26
N PRO A 6 -11.69 6.39 2.60
CA PRO A 6 -11.49 5.21 3.42
C PRO A 6 -12.60 4.17 3.19
N SER A 7 -13.78 4.57 2.73
CA SER A 7 -14.87 3.65 2.37
C SER A 7 -14.49 2.71 1.22
N ARG A 8 -13.51 3.08 0.39
CA ARG A 8 -13.03 2.21 -0.71
C ARG A 8 -12.07 1.11 -0.23
N ILE A 9 -11.51 1.24 0.96
CA ILE A 9 -10.51 0.30 1.52
C ILE A 9 -11.10 -0.46 2.72
N ASN A 10 -11.91 0.21 3.53
CA ASN A 10 -12.60 -0.33 4.70
C ASN A 10 -14.11 -0.06 4.61
N PRO A 11 -14.80 -0.63 3.60
CA PRO A 11 -16.22 -0.35 3.34
C PRO A 11 -17.12 -0.73 4.51
N ASP A 12 -16.80 -1.83 5.19
CA ASP A 12 -17.60 -2.37 6.29
C ASP A 12 -17.22 -1.77 7.66
N GLY A 13 -16.18 -0.93 7.72
CA GLY A 13 -15.71 -0.34 8.98
C GLY A 13 -15.13 -1.34 9.97
N ASP A 14 -14.79 -2.56 9.52
CA ASP A 14 -14.46 -3.70 10.38
C ASP A 14 -12.94 -3.92 10.58
N LYS A 15 -12.10 -3.14 9.90
CA LYS A 15 -10.64 -3.26 9.99
C LYS A 15 -10.07 -2.59 11.23
N LYS A 16 -9.03 -3.21 11.79
CA LYS A 16 -8.19 -2.62 12.84
C LYS A 16 -7.20 -1.64 12.23
N ILE A 17 -7.29 -0.37 12.64
CA ILE A 17 -6.52 0.73 12.05
C ILE A 17 -5.48 1.25 13.04
N VAL A 18 -4.21 1.12 12.66
CA VAL A 18 -3.08 1.78 13.32
C VAL A 18 -2.68 2.99 12.47
N HIS A 19 -2.86 4.19 13.03
CA HIS A 19 -2.52 5.45 12.37
C HIS A 19 -1.14 5.94 12.84
N ILE A 20 -0.14 5.94 11.96
CA ILE A 20 1.21 6.46 12.24
C ILE A 20 1.42 7.73 11.43
N HIS A 21 1.47 8.89 12.10
CA HIS A 21 1.63 10.16 11.42
C HIS A 21 2.19 11.25 12.35
N ARG A 22 2.52 12.42 11.80
CA ARG A 22 2.98 13.58 12.59
C ARG A 22 1.84 14.42 13.17
N ILE A 23 0.61 14.15 12.77
CA ILE A 23 -0.59 14.86 13.21
C ILE A 23 -1.68 13.82 13.53
N PRO A 24 -2.63 14.13 14.44
CA PRO A 24 -3.77 13.25 14.69
C PRO A 24 -4.56 12.95 13.41
N ALA A 25 -5.15 11.76 13.35
CA ALA A 25 -6.11 11.42 12.30
C ALA A 25 -7.40 12.24 12.44
N GLU A 26 -8.00 12.57 11.30
CA GLU A 26 -9.42 12.93 11.26
C GLU A 26 -10.22 11.61 11.23
N VAL A 27 -11.15 11.46 12.17
CA VAL A 27 -11.91 10.22 12.35
C VAL A 27 -13.14 10.25 11.44
N ASP A 28 -13.33 9.17 10.70
CA ASP A 28 -14.47 8.89 9.80
C ASP A 28 -15.02 7.50 10.12
N ASP A 29 -16.28 7.20 9.75
CA ASP A 29 -16.92 5.91 10.01
C ASP A 29 -16.14 4.73 9.39
N SER A 30 -15.52 4.93 8.23
CA SER A 30 -14.65 3.94 7.58
C SER A 30 -13.17 4.07 8.00
N TYR A 31 -12.83 5.03 8.85
CA TYR A 31 -11.47 5.29 9.35
C TYR A 31 -11.44 5.45 10.88
N SER A 32 -12.08 4.52 11.59
CA SER A 32 -12.03 4.46 13.05
C SER A 32 -10.66 3.97 13.53
N VAL A 33 -9.82 4.89 13.99
CA VAL A 33 -8.45 4.59 14.48
C VAL A 33 -8.49 3.88 15.83
N ASP A 34 -7.94 2.67 15.90
CA ASP A 34 -7.77 1.93 17.16
C ASP A 34 -6.53 2.39 17.94
N VAL A 35 -5.44 2.67 17.22
CA VAL A 35 -4.16 3.13 17.81
C VAL A 35 -3.59 4.26 16.97
N GLY A 36 -3.34 5.42 17.59
CA GLY A 36 -2.67 6.56 16.96
C GLY A 36 -1.25 6.75 17.51
N ILE A 37 -0.24 6.69 16.64
CA ILE A 37 1.15 7.02 16.94
C ILE A 37 1.46 8.38 16.31
N ILE A 38 1.57 9.41 17.15
CA ILE A 38 1.77 10.80 16.72
C ILE A 38 3.21 11.21 17.01
N GLY A 39 4.03 11.33 15.97
CA GLY A 39 5.44 11.64 16.14
C GLY A 39 6.24 11.57 14.83
N ASP A 40 7.56 11.52 14.96
CA ASP A 40 8.41 11.26 13.80
C ASP A 40 8.13 9.86 13.25
N ILE A 41 7.83 9.78 11.96
CA ILE A 41 7.38 8.54 11.31
C ILE A 41 8.53 7.53 11.28
N SER A 42 9.75 7.96 10.94
CA SER A 42 10.91 7.08 10.87
C SER A 42 11.23 6.49 12.23
N ALA A 43 11.36 7.33 13.26
CA ALA A 43 11.62 6.88 14.62
C ALA A 43 10.52 5.94 15.15
N SER A 44 9.25 6.21 14.82
CA SER A 44 8.12 5.35 15.21
C SER A 44 8.19 3.97 14.54
N LEU A 45 8.53 3.93 13.25
CA LEU A 45 8.69 2.68 12.50
C LEU A 45 9.92 1.89 12.98
N ASP A 46 11.02 2.56 13.32
CA ASP A 46 12.23 1.93 13.86
C ASP A 46 11.95 1.28 15.23
N ALA A 47 11.23 1.99 16.11
CA ALA A 47 10.80 1.47 17.39
C ALA A 47 9.87 0.25 17.21
N LEU A 48 8.89 0.35 16.30
CA LEU A 48 7.98 -0.75 16.00
C LEU A 48 8.75 -1.96 15.46
N ALA A 49 9.67 -1.77 14.51
CA ALA A 49 10.48 -2.83 13.94
C ALA A 49 11.34 -3.54 14.99
N THR A 50 11.86 -2.80 15.98
CA THR A 50 12.65 -3.35 17.09
C THR A 50 11.81 -4.27 17.97
N GLU A 51 10.60 -3.85 18.35
CA GLU A 51 9.68 -4.66 19.17
C GLU A 51 9.13 -5.88 18.41
N LEU A 52 9.07 -5.77 17.09
CA LEU A 52 8.61 -6.82 16.19
C LEU A 52 9.72 -7.82 15.81
N ASP A 53 10.97 -7.58 16.23
CA ASP A 53 12.09 -8.46 15.88
C ASP A 53 11.87 -9.89 16.40
N GLY A 54 12.24 -10.87 15.58
CA GLY A 54 12.04 -12.28 15.87
C GLY A 54 10.61 -12.79 15.67
N LEU A 55 9.60 -11.92 15.48
CA LEU A 55 8.29 -12.36 15.04
C LEU A 55 8.35 -12.85 13.59
N ARG A 56 7.60 -13.92 13.31
CA ARG A 56 7.43 -14.48 11.98
C ARG A 56 5.95 -14.53 11.72
N TRP A 57 5.50 -13.83 10.69
CA TRP A 57 4.16 -13.97 10.16
C TRP A 57 4.23 -14.80 8.91
N THR A 58 3.42 -15.84 8.85
CA THR A 58 3.11 -16.47 7.58
C THR A 58 2.00 -15.64 6.95
N ILE A 59 2.33 -14.91 5.88
CA ILE A 59 1.31 -14.34 5.01
C ILE A 59 0.86 -15.49 4.11
N ASP A 60 0.14 -16.45 4.69
CA ASP A 60 -0.50 -17.57 3.98
C ASP A 60 -1.83 -17.09 3.41
N ASP A 61 -1.77 -16.10 2.54
CA ASP A 61 -2.95 -15.65 1.83
C ASP A 61 -2.76 -15.90 0.34
N GLU A 62 -3.45 -16.93 -0.16
CA GLU A 62 -3.54 -17.23 -1.59
C GLU A 62 -3.95 -15.98 -2.37
N ASP A 63 -4.76 -15.09 -1.77
CA ASP A 63 -5.20 -13.83 -2.38
C ASP A 63 -4.05 -12.83 -2.56
N THR A 64 -3.09 -12.79 -1.63
CA THR A 64 -1.91 -11.92 -1.76
C THR A 64 -0.99 -12.41 -2.88
N THR A 65 -0.83 -13.72 -3.01
CA THR A 65 -0.01 -14.31 -4.08
C THR A 65 -0.67 -14.11 -5.44
N ALA A 66 -1.98 -14.35 -5.55
CA ALA A 66 -2.74 -14.12 -6.77
C ALA A 66 -2.69 -12.65 -7.22
N THR A 67 -2.87 -11.70 -6.28
CA THR A 67 -2.80 -10.26 -6.58
C THR A 67 -1.42 -9.85 -7.09
N ARG A 68 -0.34 -10.40 -6.52
CA ARG A 68 1.04 -10.13 -7.00
C ARG A 68 1.26 -10.67 -8.40
N THR A 69 0.78 -11.88 -8.69
CA THR A 69 0.88 -12.47 -10.04
C THR A 69 0.11 -11.63 -11.05
N LEU A 70 -1.14 -11.27 -10.76
CA LEU A 70 -1.96 -10.43 -11.64
C LEU A 70 -1.31 -9.08 -11.93
N LEU A 71 -0.75 -8.43 -10.91
CA LEU A 71 -0.03 -7.17 -11.08
C LEU A 71 1.23 -7.34 -11.94
N ALA A 72 1.99 -8.40 -11.73
CA ALA A 72 3.19 -8.68 -12.53
C ALA A 72 2.84 -8.91 -14.00
N GLU A 73 1.80 -9.72 -14.26
CA GLU A 73 1.31 -9.98 -15.61
C GLU A 73 0.82 -8.71 -16.31
N GLU A 74 0.07 -7.85 -15.61
CA GLU A 74 -0.40 -6.56 -16.16
C GLU A 74 0.78 -5.64 -16.51
N LEU A 75 1.80 -5.56 -15.65
CA LEU A 75 3.00 -4.77 -15.90
C LEU A 75 3.81 -5.31 -17.09
N GLU A 76 3.97 -6.62 -17.20
CA GLU A 76 4.66 -7.27 -18.31
C GLU A 76 3.93 -7.05 -19.63
N GLN A 77 2.59 -7.22 -19.64
CA GLN A 77 1.77 -6.94 -20.82
C GLN A 77 1.87 -5.49 -21.27
N GLY A 78 1.80 -4.54 -20.32
CA GLY A 78 1.95 -3.11 -20.60
C GLY A 78 3.35 -2.76 -21.10
N ALA A 79 4.38 -3.43 -20.60
CA ALA A 79 5.75 -3.26 -21.06
C ALA A 79 5.98 -3.85 -22.46
N ALA A 80 5.28 -4.91 -22.86
CA ALA A 80 5.39 -5.53 -24.17
C ALA A 80 4.49 -4.89 -25.25
N ASP A 81 3.76 -3.82 -24.92
CA ASP A 81 2.82 -3.19 -25.85
C ASP A 81 3.52 -2.36 -26.94
N GLU A 82 3.45 -2.83 -28.18
CA GLU A 82 4.07 -2.21 -29.36
C GLU A 82 3.11 -1.33 -30.18
N ARG A 83 1.90 -1.04 -29.68
CA ARG A 83 0.91 -0.24 -30.41
C ARG A 83 1.36 1.22 -30.61
N TYR A 84 0.84 1.84 -31.68
CA TYR A 84 1.06 3.26 -31.99
C TYR A 84 -0.27 4.04 -32.03
N PRO A 85 -0.37 5.22 -31.40
CA PRO A 85 0.67 5.87 -30.57
C PRO A 85 1.00 5.05 -29.30
N LEU A 86 2.20 5.27 -28.75
CA LEU A 86 2.70 4.51 -27.59
C LEU A 86 1.68 4.52 -26.44
N ALA A 87 1.37 3.33 -25.92
CA ALA A 87 0.50 3.20 -24.76
C ALA A 87 1.16 3.82 -23.51
N PRO A 88 0.39 4.46 -22.61
CA PRO A 88 0.94 5.04 -21.38
C PRO A 88 1.74 4.05 -20.54
N GLN A 89 1.30 2.79 -20.46
CA GLN A 89 1.98 1.72 -19.72
C GLN A 89 3.39 1.47 -20.26
N ARG A 90 3.54 1.46 -21.59
CA ARG A 90 4.84 1.28 -22.27
C ARG A 90 5.79 2.44 -21.97
N VAL A 91 5.31 3.68 -22.01
CA VAL A 91 6.11 4.87 -21.69
C VAL A 91 6.64 4.81 -20.25
N ILE A 92 5.80 4.42 -19.29
CA ILE A 92 6.21 4.27 -17.88
C ILE A 92 7.23 3.13 -17.72
N ALA A 93 7.00 2.00 -18.38
CA ALA A 93 7.92 0.85 -18.34
C ALA A 93 9.31 1.23 -18.87
N ASP A 94 9.38 1.87 -20.04
CA ASP A 94 10.65 2.29 -20.65
C ASP A 94 11.36 3.34 -19.79
N THR A 95 10.62 4.27 -19.18
CA THR A 95 11.19 5.27 -18.27
C THR A 95 11.80 4.63 -17.02
N ARG A 96 11.10 3.66 -16.41
CA ARG A 96 11.62 2.93 -15.24
C ARG A 96 12.84 2.09 -15.55
N ALA A 97 12.94 1.53 -16.76
CA ALA A 97 14.09 0.72 -17.17
C ALA A 97 15.35 1.56 -17.45
N ALA A 98 15.20 2.86 -17.71
CA ALA A 98 16.29 3.76 -18.07
C ALA A 98 16.88 4.54 -16.88
N LEU A 99 16.24 4.49 -15.71
CA LEU A 99 16.66 5.17 -14.46
C LEU A 99 17.19 4.15 -13.44
#